data_AF-V4JDI8-F1
#
_entry.id   AF-V4JDI8-F1
#
_cell.length_a   1.000
_cell.length_b   1.000
_cell.length_c   1.000
_cell.angle_alpha   90.00
_cell.angle_beta   90.00
_cell.angle_gamma   90.00
#
_symmetry.space_group_name_H-M   'P 1'
#
loop_
_entity.id
_entity.type
_entity.pdbx_description
1 polymer ?
#
loop_
_entity_poly.entity_id
_entity_poly.type
_entity_poly.pdbx_seq_one_letter_code
_entity_poly.pdbx_strand_id
1 'polypeptide(L)'
;MIADLVKWEVTDPATMDAGVVAKAKRNLISPDAKGARRIPVVLDPFAGGGAIPLEAERLGCHAIANDLNPVAHIIQLATLEYAQNFSDLAGSSGSSLFSDNERPLIAEALEWSVGAIRQQVERDVKHFYQSTDGEVVIGYIWARTIQCPNPACRVEIPLMGSWWLCKKPKKKVALKPITESTSKIIEFEVLEGDEIDFDPHKCSGYFFLNFMQL
;
A
#
# COMPACT_ATOMS: atom_id res chain seq x y z
N MET A 1 16.87 22.04 -16.68
CA MET A 1 16.63 22.30 -15.23
C MET A 1 15.60 21.34 -14.67
N ILE A 2 14.30 21.44 -15.00
CA ILE A 2 13.30 20.49 -14.49
C ILE A 2 13.62 19.05 -14.93
N ALA A 3 13.97 18.86 -16.21
CA ALA A 3 14.41 17.57 -16.75
C ALA A 3 15.67 16.99 -16.07
N ASP A 4 16.50 17.84 -15.46
CA ASP A 4 17.69 17.40 -14.73
C ASP A 4 17.33 17.02 -13.29
N LEU A 5 16.37 17.71 -12.68
CA LEU A 5 15.91 17.49 -11.30
C LEU A 5 15.13 16.17 -11.12
N VAL A 6 14.42 15.71 -12.17
CA VAL A 6 13.60 14.49 -12.12
C VAL A 6 14.40 13.20 -12.33
N LYS A 7 15.71 13.30 -12.54
CA LYS A 7 16.57 12.12 -12.66
C LYS A 7 16.77 11.49 -11.29
N TRP A 8 16.60 10.17 -11.21
CA TRP A 8 16.75 9.41 -9.96
C TRP A 8 18.14 9.58 -9.32
N GLU A 9 19.19 9.74 -10.15
CA GLU A 9 20.58 9.93 -9.69
C GLU A 9 20.77 11.21 -8.86
N VAL A 10 19.87 12.20 -8.97
CA VAL A 10 19.90 13.42 -8.16
C VAL A 10 19.52 13.17 -6.69
N THR A 11 19.05 11.98 -6.37
CA THR A 11 18.69 11.54 -5.00
C THR A 11 19.60 10.46 -4.43
N ASP A 12 20.53 9.90 -5.21
CA ASP A 12 21.47 8.87 -4.76
C ASP A 12 22.70 9.51 -4.10
N PRO A 13 23.00 9.27 -2.80
CA PRO A 13 24.15 9.86 -2.11
C PRO A 13 25.50 9.65 -2.81
N ALA A 14 25.67 8.57 -3.58
CA ALA A 14 26.92 8.26 -4.28
C ALA A 14 27.08 9.02 -5.60
N THR A 15 25.98 9.46 -6.22
CA THR A 15 25.96 10.17 -7.51
C THR A 15 25.31 11.55 -7.42
N MET A 16 24.94 11.98 -6.21
CA MET A 16 24.17 13.18 -5.93
C MET A 16 24.85 14.41 -6.53
N ASP A 17 24.32 14.91 -7.64
CA ASP A 17 24.68 16.23 -8.13
C ASP A 17 23.97 17.28 -7.28
N ALA A 18 24.54 17.54 -6.09
CA ALA A 18 24.10 18.58 -5.17
C ALA A 18 24.03 19.97 -5.86
N GLY A 19 24.71 20.15 -6.98
CA GLY A 19 24.66 21.35 -7.81
C GLY A 19 23.29 21.62 -8.43
N VAL A 20 22.55 20.58 -8.86
CA VAL A 20 21.23 20.73 -9.50
C VAL A 20 20.17 21.17 -8.48
N VAL A 21 20.12 20.53 -7.31
CA VAL A 21 19.21 20.89 -6.22
C VAL A 21 19.53 22.27 -5.67
N ALA A 22 20.82 22.58 -5.45
CA ALA A 22 21.23 23.89 -4.99
C ALA A 22 20.92 25.00 -6.02
N LYS A 23 20.99 24.70 -7.32
CA LYS A 23 20.59 25.61 -8.39
C LYS A 23 19.07 25.83 -8.42
N ALA A 24 18.29 24.76 -8.28
CA ALA A 24 16.83 24.84 -8.20
C ALA A 24 16.39 25.70 -7.01
N LYS A 25 16.97 25.44 -5.82
CA LYS A 25 16.76 26.24 -4.60
C LYS A 25 17.15 27.70 -4.80
N ARG A 26 18.30 27.98 -5.43
CA ARG A 26 18.72 29.35 -5.75
C ARG A 26 17.73 30.09 -6.66
N ASN A 27 17.19 29.40 -7.65
CA ASN A 27 16.22 30.00 -8.57
C ASN A 27 14.88 30.28 -7.88
N LEU A 28 14.38 29.34 -7.06
CA LEU A 28 13.12 29.49 -6.34
C LEU A 28 13.15 30.60 -5.29
N ILE A 29 14.29 30.76 -4.61
CA ILE A 29 14.47 31.75 -3.56
C ILE A 29 15.30 32.94 -4.07
N SER A 30 15.29 33.21 -5.37
CA SER A 30 16.00 34.38 -5.93
C SER A 30 15.28 35.68 -5.52
N PRO A 31 16.01 36.78 -5.27
CA PRO A 31 15.38 38.07 -5.00
C PRO A 31 14.51 38.50 -6.18
N ASP A 32 13.34 39.06 -5.90
CA ASP A 32 12.52 39.67 -6.94
C ASP A 32 13.17 40.96 -7.48
N ALA A 33 12.54 41.59 -8.47
CA ALA A 33 13.05 42.83 -9.07
C ALA A 33 13.26 43.99 -8.07
N LYS A 34 12.72 43.88 -6.85
CA LYS A 34 12.85 44.86 -5.77
C LYS A 34 13.86 44.42 -4.69
N GLY A 35 14.58 43.31 -4.92
CA GLY A 35 15.53 42.74 -3.97
C GLY A 35 14.88 42.00 -2.80
N ALA A 36 13.55 41.83 -2.80
CA ALA A 36 12.86 41.10 -1.74
C ALA A 36 12.93 39.60 -2.01
N ARG A 37 13.29 38.84 -0.99
CA ARG A 37 13.37 37.38 -1.05
C ARG A 37 12.06 36.79 -0.51
N ARG A 38 11.28 36.13 -1.37
CA ARG A 38 10.05 35.43 -0.96
C ARG A 38 10.29 33.93 -0.96
N ILE A 39 10.06 33.28 0.17
CA ILE A 39 10.06 31.82 0.26
C ILE A 39 8.69 31.33 -0.21
N PRO A 40 8.61 30.50 -1.27
CA PRO A 40 7.34 29.94 -1.71
C PRO A 40 6.71 29.08 -0.61
N VAL A 41 5.40 29.21 -0.42
CA VAL A 41 4.64 28.34 0.48
C VAL A 41 3.96 27.25 -0.36
N VAL A 42 4.16 25.99 0.00
CA VAL A 42 3.53 24.82 -0.64
C VAL A 42 2.54 24.23 0.35
N LEU A 43 1.25 24.27 0.02
CA LEU A 43 0.20 23.60 0.80
C LEU A 43 -0.17 22.28 0.13
N ASP A 44 -0.01 21.18 0.87
CA ASP A 44 -0.45 19.85 0.46
C ASP A 44 -1.49 19.29 1.44
N PRO A 45 -2.80 19.43 1.13
CA PRO A 45 -3.86 18.95 2.01
C PRO A 45 -4.14 17.43 1.91
N PHE A 46 -3.41 16.71 1.05
CA PHE A 46 -3.54 15.27 0.82
C PHE A 46 -2.15 14.61 0.78
N ALA A 47 -1.35 14.93 1.79
CA ALA A 47 0.08 14.65 1.75
C ALA A 47 0.43 13.17 1.83
N GLY A 48 -0.51 12.30 2.22
CA GLY A 48 -0.30 10.86 2.26
C GLY A 48 0.88 10.52 3.16
N GLY A 49 1.93 9.94 2.58
CA GLY A 49 3.18 9.64 3.30
C GLY A 49 4.16 10.82 3.45
N GLY A 50 3.87 12.00 2.90
CA GLY A 50 4.71 13.20 3.06
C GLY A 50 5.78 13.41 1.99
N ALA A 51 5.72 12.75 0.83
CA ALA A 51 6.74 12.89 -0.21
C ALA A 51 6.82 14.31 -0.80
N ILE A 52 5.67 14.94 -1.09
CA ILE A 52 5.59 16.30 -1.64
C ILE A 52 6.15 17.36 -0.66
N PRO A 53 5.71 17.42 0.62
CA PRO A 53 6.27 18.38 1.57
C PRO A 53 7.76 18.15 1.85
N LEU A 54 8.24 16.90 1.87
CA LEU A 54 9.67 16.59 2.00
C LEU A 54 10.48 17.23 0.86
N GLU A 55 10.04 17.05 -0.38
CA GLU A 55 10.70 17.60 -1.56
C GLU A 55 10.59 19.13 -1.64
N ALA A 56 9.46 19.70 -1.21
CA ALA A 56 9.28 21.15 -1.12
C ALA A 56 10.29 21.79 -0.16
N GLU A 57 10.45 21.22 1.04
CA GLU A 57 11.46 21.66 2.02
C GLU A 57 12.89 21.44 1.49
N ARG A 58 13.16 20.32 0.80
CA ARG A 58 14.46 20.06 0.15
C ARG A 58 14.82 21.16 -0.85
N LEU A 59 13.84 21.67 -1.59
CA LEU A 59 13.98 22.80 -2.52
C LEU A 59 13.99 24.17 -1.82
N GLY A 60 13.76 24.21 -0.51
CA GLY A 60 13.78 25.42 0.32
C GLY A 60 12.50 26.25 0.26
N CYS A 61 11.38 25.63 -0.14
CA CYS A 61 10.05 26.16 0.08
C CYS A 61 9.64 25.93 1.54
N HIS A 62 8.65 26.68 2.01
CA HIS A 62 7.96 26.39 3.26
C HIS A 62 6.77 25.47 2.98
N ALA A 63 6.80 24.24 3.48
CA ALA A 63 5.73 23.28 3.27
C ALA A 63 4.74 23.26 4.43
N ILE A 64 3.44 23.24 4.11
CA ILE A 64 2.33 22.99 5.03
C ILE A 64 1.62 21.76 4.51
N ALA A 65 1.54 20.70 5.32
CA ALA A 65 0.99 19.44 4.89
C ALA A 65 -0.01 18.87 5.90
N ASN A 66 -1.09 18.29 5.39
CA ASN A 66 -2.10 17.61 6.19
C ASN A 66 -2.61 16.38 5.44
N ASP A 67 -3.17 15.42 6.18
CA ASP A 67 -3.97 14.34 5.62
C ASP A 67 -5.09 13.99 6.61
N LEU A 68 -6.31 13.80 6.10
CA LEU A 68 -7.45 13.44 6.93
C LEU A 68 -7.37 11.98 7.41
N ASN A 69 -6.72 11.11 6.65
CA ASN A 69 -6.57 9.71 7.00
C ASN A 69 -5.56 9.58 8.15
N PRO A 70 -5.97 9.08 9.34
CA PRO A 70 -5.07 8.98 10.49
C PRO A 70 -3.87 8.06 10.22
N VAL A 71 -4.02 7.06 9.36
CA VAL A 71 -2.91 6.18 8.96
C VAL A 71 -1.88 6.95 8.14
N ALA A 72 -2.35 7.72 7.15
CA ALA A 72 -1.48 8.56 6.34
C ALA A 72 -0.77 9.62 7.20
N HIS A 73 -1.51 10.30 8.07
CA HIS A 73 -0.97 11.30 8.97
C HIS A 73 0.16 10.75 9.87
N ILE A 74 0.01 9.55 10.43
CA ILE A 74 1.07 8.91 11.23
C ILE A 74 2.32 8.62 10.38
N ILE A 75 2.14 8.10 9.16
CA ILE A 75 3.25 7.84 8.23
C ILE A 75 3.95 9.15 7.85
N GLN A 76 3.19 10.21 7.64
CA GLN A 76 3.69 11.55 7.37
C GLN A 76 4.53 12.08 8.54
N LEU A 77 4.06 11.97 9.79
CA LEU A 77 4.82 12.35 10.98
C LEU A 77 6.12 11.55 11.09
N ALA A 78 6.04 10.22 10.87
CA ALA A 78 7.20 9.34 10.86
C ALA A 78 8.26 9.79 9.84
N THR A 79 7.81 10.22 8.66
CA THR A 79 8.67 10.60 7.53
C THR A 79 9.27 12.00 7.70
N LEU A 80 8.49 12.98 8.15
CA LEU A 80 8.88 14.40 8.13
C LEU A 80 9.41 14.90 9.47
N GLU A 81 8.78 14.52 10.57
CA GLU A 81 9.02 15.15 11.88
C GLU A 81 9.87 14.24 12.77
N TYR A 82 9.47 12.98 12.87
CA TYR A 82 10.08 12.00 13.76
C TYR A 82 11.51 11.67 13.36
N ALA A 83 11.75 11.47 12.06
CA ALA A 83 13.09 11.23 11.54
C ALA A 83 14.05 12.39 11.84
N GLN A 84 13.56 13.64 11.90
CA GLN A 84 14.40 14.82 12.16
C GLN A 84 14.60 15.06 13.65
N ASN A 85 13.52 15.00 14.44
CA ASN A 85 13.56 15.34 15.86
C ASN A 85 14.22 14.25 16.73
N PHE A 86 14.31 13.03 16.21
CA PHE A 86 14.79 11.87 16.96
C PHE A 86 15.89 11.09 16.24
N SER A 87 16.55 11.67 15.23
CA SER A 87 17.67 11.01 14.49
C SER A 87 18.83 10.62 15.39
N ASP A 88 19.06 11.40 16.45
CA ASP A 88 20.28 11.33 17.26
C ASP A 88 20.07 10.59 18.59
N LEU A 89 18.86 10.09 18.85
CA LEU A 89 18.57 9.34 20.06
C LEU A 89 18.98 7.89 19.88
N ALA A 90 20.09 7.47 20.50
CA ALA A 90 20.45 6.05 20.58
C ALA A 90 19.42 5.28 21.44
N GLY A 91 18.96 4.17 20.91
CA GLY A 91 18.04 3.20 21.53
C GLY A 91 18.74 1.88 21.83
N SER A 92 18.00 0.95 22.42
CA SER A 92 18.54 -0.29 22.98
C SER A 92 18.99 -1.27 21.89
N SER A 93 20.18 -1.87 22.02
CA SER A 93 20.69 -2.94 21.13
C SER A 93 19.90 -4.25 21.32
N GLY A 94 18.71 -4.37 20.73
CA GLY A 94 17.89 -5.58 20.81
C GLY A 94 16.94 -5.80 19.63
N SER A 95 17.14 -6.92 18.91
CA SER A 95 16.21 -7.61 17.98
C SER A 95 16.05 -7.16 16.50
N SER A 96 17.08 -7.41 15.67
CA SER A 96 16.98 -8.03 14.32
C SER A 96 15.91 -7.54 13.28
N LEU A 97 16.08 -6.33 12.73
CA LEU A 97 15.55 -5.93 11.40
C LEU A 97 16.48 -4.93 10.69
N PHE A 98 17.17 -4.08 11.45
CA PHE A 98 18.26 -3.22 11.00
C PHE A 98 19.58 -3.72 11.61
N SER A 99 20.63 -3.89 10.80
CA SER A 99 21.90 -4.53 11.22
C SER A 99 22.73 -3.66 12.16
N ASP A 100 23.65 -4.33 12.86
CA ASP A 100 24.64 -3.88 13.84
C ASP A 100 25.09 -2.42 13.74
N ASN A 101 24.40 -1.55 14.48
CA ASN A 101 24.87 -0.40 15.26
C ASN A 101 23.61 0.23 15.88
N GLU A 102 23.75 0.89 17.03
CA GLU A 102 22.70 1.50 17.86
C GLU A 102 21.39 1.82 17.11
N ARG A 103 20.30 1.14 17.48
CA ARG A 103 18.97 1.43 16.92
C ARG A 103 18.56 2.81 17.40
N PRO A 104 18.11 3.76 16.57
CA PRO A 104 17.54 4.98 17.09
C PRO A 104 16.33 4.69 18.02
N LEU A 105 16.15 5.42 19.12
CA LEU A 105 15.01 5.29 20.05
C LEU A 105 13.68 5.33 19.32
N ILE A 106 13.60 6.07 18.20
CA ILE A 106 12.42 6.12 17.36
C ILE A 106 12.08 4.77 16.72
N ALA A 107 13.08 3.97 16.34
CA ALA A 107 12.84 2.63 15.80
C ALA A 107 12.21 1.73 16.88
N GLU A 108 12.72 1.81 18.12
CA GLU A 108 12.17 1.06 19.26
C GLU A 108 10.75 1.52 19.61
N ALA A 109 10.52 2.83 19.68
CA ALA A 109 9.20 3.41 19.93
C ALA A 109 8.19 3.04 18.84
N LEU A 110 8.60 3.01 17.57
CA LEU A 110 7.77 2.59 16.45
C LEU A 110 7.47 1.09 16.52
N GLU A 111 8.46 0.24 16.79
CA GLU A 111 8.25 -1.21 16.95
C GLU A 111 7.25 -1.49 18.08
N TRP A 112 7.43 -0.85 19.24
CA TRP A 112 6.50 -0.97 20.36
C TRP A 112 5.09 -0.49 19.99
N SER A 113 4.98 0.69 19.37
CA SER A 113 3.69 1.30 19.01
C SER A 113 2.96 0.46 17.97
N VAL A 114 3.65 -0.03 16.94
CA VAL A 114 3.11 -0.94 15.93
C VAL A 114 2.68 -2.25 16.57
N GLY A 115 3.47 -2.79 17.50
CA GLY A 115 3.12 -3.98 18.26
C GLY A 115 1.84 -3.79 19.08
N ALA A 116 1.72 -2.68 19.80
CA ALA A 116 0.54 -2.34 20.60
C ALA A 116 -0.71 -2.15 19.73
N ILE A 117 -0.59 -1.40 18.62
CA ILE A 117 -1.68 -1.22 17.64
C ILE A 117 -2.09 -2.57 17.07
N ARG A 118 -1.14 -3.42 16.67
CA ARG A 118 -1.41 -4.76 16.14
C ARG A 118 -2.20 -5.60 17.14
N GLN A 119 -1.79 -5.63 18.41
CA GLN A 119 -2.49 -6.39 19.46
C GLN A 119 -3.90 -5.85 19.72
N GLN A 120 -4.10 -4.53 19.64
CA GLN A 120 -5.42 -3.93 19.79
C GLN A 120 -6.31 -4.27 18.60
N VAL A 121 -5.83 -4.05 17.38
CA VAL A 121 -6.55 -4.39 16.14
C VAL A 121 -6.89 -5.88 16.13
N GLU A 122 -5.96 -6.76 16.46
CA GLU A 122 -6.23 -8.19 16.54
C GLU A 122 -7.37 -8.48 17.54
N ARG A 123 -7.35 -7.89 18.74
CA ARG A 123 -8.46 -8.06 19.70
C ARG A 123 -9.80 -7.57 19.13
N ASP A 124 -9.80 -6.44 18.44
CA ASP A 124 -11.03 -5.80 17.96
C ASP A 124 -11.63 -6.50 16.75
N VAL A 125 -10.81 -7.00 15.81
CA VAL A 125 -11.30 -7.52 14.53
C VAL A 125 -11.11 -9.02 14.31
N LYS A 126 -10.36 -9.73 15.16
CA LYS A 126 -10.09 -11.18 14.97
C LYS A 126 -11.35 -12.02 14.81
N HIS A 127 -12.46 -11.64 15.43
CA HIS A 127 -13.72 -12.37 15.31
C HIS A 127 -14.35 -12.30 13.91
N PHE A 128 -14.00 -11.31 13.09
CA PHE A 128 -14.37 -11.23 11.67
C PHE A 128 -13.47 -12.07 10.76
N TYR A 129 -12.27 -12.40 11.25
CA TYR A 129 -11.19 -13.02 10.49
C TYR A 129 -10.75 -14.32 11.18
N GLN A 130 -11.71 -15.23 11.37
CA GLN A 130 -11.47 -16.52 12.03
C GLN A 130 -10.72 -17.45 11.07
N SER A 131 -9.72 -18.17 11.58
CA SER A 131 -9.15 -19.30 10.84
C SER A 131 -9.90 -20.58 11.16
N THR A 132 -10.07 -21.42 10.15
CA THR A 132 -10.39 -22.84 10.33
C THR A 132 -9.11 -23.59 10.70
N ASP A 133 -9.21 -24.51 11.66
CA ASP A 133 -8.21 -25.54 11.95
C ASP A 133 -6.77 -25.07 12.21
N GLY A 134 -6.58 -24.06 13.06
CA GLY A 134 -5.23 -23.69 13.55
C GLY A 134 -4.27 -23.17 12.48
N GLU A 135 -4.75 -22.97 11.25
CA GLU A 135 -3.96 -22.44 10.15
C GLU A 135 -3.79 -20.92 10.25
N VAL A 136 -2.70 -20.43 9.67
CA VAL A 136 -2.40 -18.99 9.60
C VAL A 136 -3.04 -18.42 8.35
N VAL A 137 -4.10 -17.63 8.52
CA VAL A 137 -4.74 -16.93 7.40
C VAL A 137 -3.86 -15.75 6.96
N ILE A 138 -3.28 -15.87 5.77
CA ILE A 138 -2.40 -14.84 5.19
C ILE A 138 -3.17 -13.73 4.46
N GLY A 139 -4.45 -13.93 4.19
CA GLY A 139 -5.28 -12.94 3.50
C GLY A 139 -6.70 -13.43 3.26
N TYR A 140 -7.58 -12.47 2.95
CA TYR A 140 -8.98 -12.70 2.61
C TYR A 140 -9.26 -12.14 1.22
N ILE A 141 -10.07 -12.84 0.44
CA ILE A 141 -10.57 -12.37 -0.84
C ILE A 141 -12.04 -12.03 -0.67
N TRP A 142 -12.37 -10.77 -0.96
CA TRP A 142 -13.72 -10.24 -0.84
C TRP A 142 -14.25 -9.91 -2.23
N ALA A 143 -15.45 -10.38 -2.54
CA ALA A 143 -16.14 -10.12 -3.79
C ALA A 143 -17.52 -9.55 -3.49
N ARG A 144 -17.95 -8.53 -4.24
CA ARG A 144 -19.37 -8.15 -4.25
C ARG A 144 -20.15 -9.24 -4.98
N THR A 145 -21.28 -9.64 -4.44
CA THR A 145 -22.16 -10.62 -5.10
C THR A 145 -23.31 -9.91 -5.82
N ILE A 146 -23.78 -10.51 -6.91
CA ILE A 146 -25.06 -10.20 -7.52
C ILE A 146 -25.92 -11.46 -7.54
N GLN A 147 -27.23 -11.29 -7.47
CA GLN A 147 -28.16 -12.39 -7.66
C GLN A 147 -28.25 -12.75 -9.14
N CYS A 148 -28.21 -14.05 -9.44
CA CYS A 148 -28.40 -14.55 -10.81
C CYS A 148 -29.73 -14.01 -11.37
N PRO A 149 -29.72 -13.43 -12.59
CA PRO A 149 -30.91 -12.83 -13.18
C PRO A 149 -31.97 -13.87 -13.55
N ASN A 150 -31.58 -15.14 -13.73
CA ASN A 150 -32.51 -16.24 -13.96
C ASN A 150 -33.36 -16.50 -12.68
N PRO A 151 -34.70 -16.30 -12.73
CA PRO A 151 -35.57 -16.47 -11.59
C PRO A 151 -35.60 -17.89 -11.01
N ALA A 152 -35.31 -18.92 -11.81
CA ALA A 152 -35.23 -20.31 -11.34
C ALA A 152 -33.94 -20.58 -10.56
N CYS A 153 -32.83 -19.95 -10.95
CA CYS A 153 -31.52 -20.16 -10.34
C CYS A 153 -31.33 -19.34 -9.06
N ARG A 154 -31.31 -17.99 -9.16
CA ARG A 154 -31.13 -17.06 -8.02
C ARG A 154 -29.91 -17.36 -7.13
N VAL A 155 -28.83 -17.93 -7.68
CA VAL A 155 -27.56 -18.10 -6.96
C VAL A 155 -26.84 -16.76 -6.81
N GLU A 156 -26.08 -16.57 -5.73
CA GLU A 156 -25.18 -15.43 -5.57
C GLU A 156 -23.90 -15.63 -6.39
N ILE A 157 -23.70 -14.76 -7.37
CA ILE A 157 -22.55 -14.76 -8.26
C ILE A 157 -21.56 -13.68 -7.78
N PRO A 158 -20.34 -14.07 -7.35
CA PRO A 158 -19.32 -13.10 -6.97
C PRO A 158 -18.72 -12.43 -8.21
N LEU A 159 -18.64 -11.12 -8.16
CA LEU A 159 -18.05 -10.28 -9.18
C LEU A 159 -16.54 -10.21 -8.98
N MET A 160 -15.84 -11.15 -9.62
CA MET A 160 -14.39 -11.23 -9.60
C MET A 160 -13.79 -10.80 -10.93
N GLY A 161 -12.72 -9.98 -10.87
CA GLY A 161 -11.99 -9.57 -12.08
C GLY A 161 -11.04 -10.64 -12.63
N SER A 162 -10.71 -11.64 -11.80
CA SER A 162 -9.80 -12.75 -12.14
C SER A 162 -10.03 -13.90 -11.16
N TRP A 163 -10.00 -15.14 -11.68
CA TRP A 163 -10.00 -16.35 -10.85
C TRP A 163 -8.59 -16.83 -10.48
N TRP A 164 -7.53 -16.14 -10.93
CA TRP A 164 -6.17 -16.43 -10.47
C TRP A 164 -5.94 -15.98 -9.03
N LEU A 165 -5.48 -16.90 -8.17
CA LEU A 165 -4.89 -16.59 -6.87
C LEU A 165 -3.38 -16.32 -7.00
N CYS A 166 -2.70 -17.04 -7.88
CA CYS A 166 -1.30 -16.84 -8.22
C CYS A 166 -1.04 -17.22 -9.68
N LYS A 167 -0.32 -16.38 -10.43
CA LYS A 167 0.00 -16.60 -11.84
C LYS A 167 1.50 -16.49 -12.15
N LYS A 168 2.36 -16.85 -11.18
CA LYS A 168 3.81 -16.81 -11.40
C LYS A 168 4.25 -18.04 -12.21
N PRO A 169 5.31 -17.97 -13.04
CA PRO A 169 5.75 -19.11 -13.85
C PRO A 169 6.02 -20.40 -13.06
N LYS A 170 6.54 -20.27 -11.83
CA LYS A 170 6.85 -21.38 -10.92
C LYS A 170 5.71 -21.79 -9.99
N LYS A 171 4.62 -21.01 -9.90
CA LYS A 171 3.47 -21.30 -9.04
C LYS A 171 2.22 -20.70 -9.66
N LYS A 172 1.31 -21.58 -10.09
CA LYS A 172 0.01 -21.23 -10.65
C LYS A 172 -1.07 -21.81 -9.75
N VAL A 173 -1.97 -20.97 -9.27
CA VAL A 173 -3.08 -21.34 -8.39
C VAL A 173 -4.31 -20.60 -8.85
N ALA A 174 -5.40 -21.31 -9.13
CA ALA A 174 -6.67 -20.75 -9.57
C ALA A 174 -7.81 -21.16 -8.65
N LEU A 175 -8.82 -20.29 -8.57
CA LEU A 175 -10.03 -20.47 -7.79
C LEU A 175 -11.15 -20.90 -8.75
N LYS A 176 -11.52 -22.18 -8.73
CA LYS A 176 -12.55 -22.75 -9.59
C LYS A 176 -13.92 -22.69 -8.90
N PRO A 177 -14.90 -21.98 -9.47
CA PRO A 177 -16.27 -22.03 -8.97
C PRO A 177 -16.94 -23.39 -9.25
N ILE A 178 -17.57 -23.96 -8.22
CA ILE A 178 -18.36 -25.19 -8.29
C ILE A 178 -19.80 -24.82 -8.63
N THR A 179 -20.34 -25.37 -9.72
CA THR A 179 -21.64 -24.96 -10.28
C THR A 179 -22.79 -25.94 -9.97
N GLU A 180 -22.48 -27.11 -9.43
CA GLU A 180 -23.45 -28.17 -9.10
C GLU A 180 -23.98 -28.07 -7.66
N SER A 181 -23.73 -26.97 -6.95
CA SER A 181 -24.14 -26.84 -5.55
C SER A 181 -25.67 -26.68 -5.44
N THR A 182 -26.25 -27.35 -4.44
CA THR A 182 -27.66 -27.10 -4.03
C THR A 182 -27.79 -25.82 -3.21
N SER A 183 -26.66 -25.20 -2.85
CA SER A 183 -26.60 -23.96 -2.09
C SER A 183 -26.88 -22.75 -2.98
N LYS A 184 -27.41 -21.67 -2.39
CA LYS A 184 -27.62 -20.40 -3.08
C LYS A 184 -26.34 -19.56 -3.18
N ILE A 185 -25.20 -20.12 -2.82
CA ILE A 185 -23.89 -19.48 -2.81
C ILE A 185 -22.94 -20.36 -3.62
N ILE A 186 -22.08 -19.75 -4.43
CA ILE A 186 -21.08 -20.51 -5.18
C ILE A 186 -19.95 -20.93 -4.24
N GLU A 187 -19.68 -22.23 -4.24
CA GLU A 187 -18.53 -22.81 -3.57
C GLU A 187 -17.31 -22.80 -4.50
N PHE A 188 -16.12 -22.90 -3.92
CA PHE A 188 -14.89 -22.82 -4.67
C PHE A 188 -13.95 -23.97 -4.35
N GLU A 189 -13.28 -24.44 -5.38
CA GLU A 189 -12.14 -25.34 -5.29
C GLU A 189 -10.86 -24.59 -5.65
N VAL A 190 -9.77 -24.89 -4.96
CA VAL A 190 -8.45 -24.33 -5.27
C VAL A 190 -7.69 -25.36 -6.09
N LEU A 191 -7.29 -24.98 -7.30
CA LEU A 191 -6.55 -25.83 -8.23
C LEU A 191 -5.13 -25.31 -8.44
N GLU A 192 -4.15 -26.21 -8.47
CA GLU A 192 -2.74 -25.85 -8.66
C GLU A 192 -2.14 -26.46 -9.95
N GLY A 193 -1.30 -25.67 -10.63
CA GLY A 193 -0.48 -26.17 -11.73
C GLY A 193 -1.28 -26.80 -12.87
N ASP A 194 -1.05 -28.09 -13.11
CA ASP A 194 -1.65 -28.86 -14.21
C ASP A 194 -3.08 -29.32 -13.92
N GLU A 195 -3.56 -29.18 -12.68
CA GLU A 195 -4.96 -29.47 -12.30
C GLU A 195 -5.93 -28.41 -12.84
N ILE A 196 -5.42 -27.26 -13.26
CA ILE A 196 -6.22 -26.14 -13.76
C ILE A 196 -6.78 -26.50 -15.13
N ASP A 197 -8.03 -26.92 -15.15
CA ASP A 197 -8.76 -27.42 -16.33
C ASP A 197 -9.65 -26.37 -17.01
N PHE A 198 -9.60 -25.12 -16.55
CA PHE A 198 -10.38 -24.00 -17.08
C PHE A 198 -9.49 -22.77 -17.35
N ASP A 199 -10.00 -21.79 -18.10
CA ASP A 199 -9.30 -20.53 -18.34
C ASP A 199 -9.68 -19.49 -17.26
N PRO A 200 -8.79 -19.16 -16.29
CA PRO A 200 -9.13 -18.27 -15.20
C PRO A 200 -9.23 -16.79 -15.62
N HIS A 201 -8.95 -16.46 -16.89
CA HIS A 201 -9.17 -15.13 -17.46
C HIS A 201 -10.59 -14.92 -18.02
N LYS A 202 -11.28 -15.99 -18.43
CA LYS A 202 -12.60 -15.90 -19.09
C LYS A 202 -13.73 -15.82 -18.06
N CYS A 203 -13.70 -14.77 -17.23
CA CYS A 203 -14.63 -14.64 -16.09
C CYS A 203 -16.02 -14.07 -16.42
N SER A 204 -16.23 -13.31 -17.49
CA SER A 204 -17.50 -12.59 -17.68
C SER A 204 -18.53 -13.32 -18.56
N GLY A 205 -18.07 -14.11 -19.54
CA GLY A 205 -18.97 -14.72 -20.52
C GLY A 205 -19.38 -16.16 -20.20
N TYR A 206 -18.41 -17.01 -19.84
CA TYR A 206 -18.65 -18.45 -19.65
C TYR A 206 -19.50 -18.78 -18.41
N PHE A 207 -19.32 -18.00 -17.34
CA PHE A 207 -20.06 -18.20 -16.09
C PHE A 207 -21.54 -17.78 -16.21
N PHE A 208 -21.81 -16.70 -16.96
CA PHE A 208 -23.18 -16.29 -17.29
C PHE A 208 -23.87 -17.26 -18.26
N LEU A 209 -23.15 -17.77 -19.26
CA LEU A 209 -23.74 -18.67 -20.28
C LEU A 209 -24.15 -20.03 -19.69
N ASN A 210 -23.33 -20.63 -18.82
CA ASN A 210 -23.67 -21.92 -18.22
C ASN A 210 -24.83 -21.83 -17.21
N PHE A 211 -24.99 -20.71 -16.49
CA PHE A 211 -26.11 -20.50 -15.58
C PHE A 211 -27.40 -19.98 -16.24
N MET A 212 -27.32 -19.44 -17.46
CA MET A 212 -28.51 -19.07 -18.26
C MET A 212 -29.10 -20.25 -19.06
N GLN A 213 -28.39 -21.37 -19.18
CA GLN A 213 -28.85 -22.57 -19.89
C GLN A 213 -29.53 -23.62 -18.99
N LEU A 214 -29.55 -23.40 -17.67
CA LEU A 214 -30.30 -24.17 -16.67
C LEU A 214 -31.58 -23.42 -16.26
#